data_AF-A0A192A775-F1
#
_entry.id   AF-A0A192A775-F1
#
_cell.length_a   1.000
_cell.length_b   1.000
_cell.length_c   1.000
_cell.angle_alpha   90.00
_cell.angle_beta   90.00
_cell.angle_gamma   90.00
#
_symmetry.space_group_name_H-M   'P 1'
#
loop_
_entity.id
_entity.type
_entity.pdbx_description
1 polymer ?
#
loop_
_entity_poly.entity_id
_entity_poly.type
_entity_poly.pdbx_seq_one_letter_code
_entity_poly.pdbx_strand_id
1 'polypeptide(L)'
;MQPFRDTPAAPASDEASHAIIAGLLPPQVICTLTELFGLDLQQWRFIVDLFTETVEQDLANLDQALRNGVDAQIIEASHRIVGSSRMLGHVAIGDAARAIERIAQSVGPYHERAAEMRLNFTHLYALADAFRQQISRCAWPDSATAG
;
A
#
# COMPACT_ATOMS: atom_id res chain seq x y z
N MET A 1 -46.69 -24.38 23.17
CA MET A 1 -45.36 -24.93 22.88
C MET A 1 -44.76 -24.13 21.73
N GLN A 2 -43.75 -23.30 21.98
CA GLN A 2 -42.80 -22.86 20.94
C GLN A 2 -41.48 -23.53 21.28
N PRO A 3 -40.74 -24.08 20.30
CA PRO A 3 -39.71 -23.25 19.65
C PRO A 3 -39.32 -23.67 18.22
N PHE A 4 -38.93 -22.71 17.38
CA PHE A 4 -37.63 -22.76 16.69
C PHE A 4 -37.31 -21.34 16.23
N ARG A 5 -36.28 -20.73 16.82
CA ARG A 5 -35.72 -19.46 16.35
C ARG A 5 -34.86 -19.79 15.14
N ASP A 6 -35.38 -19.50 13.95
CA ASP A 6 -34.52 -19.29 12.80
C ASP A 6 -33.91 -17.90 12.94
N THR A 7 -32.62 -17.83 13.21
CA THR A 7 -31.84 -16.63 12.88
C THR A 7 -30.54 -17.06 12.25
N PRO A 8 -30.36 -16.70 10.98
CA PRO A 8 -29.12 -16.07 10.58
C PRO A 8 -29.44 -14.76 9.87
N ALA A 9 -29.39 -13.65 10.61
CA ALA A 9 -29.41 -12.31 10.04
C ALA A 9 -28.07 -11.65 10.37
N ALA A 10 -27.01 -12.03 9.66
CA ALA A 10 -25.70 -11.40 9.69
C ALA A 10 -25.04 -11.05 8.33
N PRO A 11 -25.62 -11.27 7.11
CA PRO A 11 -24.88 -10.97 5.87
C PRO A 11 -24.87 -9.48 5.47
N ALA A 12 -25.89 -8.71 5.86
CA ALA A 12 -26.07 -7.34 5.33
C ALA A 12 -25.07 -6.31 5.90
N SER A 13 -24.51 -6.54 7.10
CA SER A 13 -23.59 -5.60 7.75
C SER A 13 -22.16 -5.75 7.23
N ASP A 14 -21.73 -6.98 6.94
CA ASP A 14 -20.38 -7.26 6.49
C ASP A 14 -20.19 -6.88 5.01
N GLU A 15 -21.18 -7.17 4.16
CA GLU A 15 -21.17 -6.72 2.76
C GLU A 15 -21.20 -5.19 2.63
N ALA A 16 -21.96 -4.50 3.50
CA ALA A 16 -21.99 -3.04 3.52
C ALA A 16 -20.65 -2.44 3.96
N SER A 17 -20.03 -3.01 5.01
CA SER A 17 -18.70 -2.60 5.49
C SER A 17 -17.65 -2.83 4.42
N HIS A 18 -17.73 -3.96 3.72
CA HIS A 18 -16.86 -4.28 2.61
C HIS A 18 -17.01 -3.29 1.45
N ALA A 19 -18.24 -2.97 1.03
CA ALA A 19 -18.48 -2.00 -0.04
C ALA A 19 -17.93 -0.60 0.31
N ILE A 20 -18.07 -0.17 1.57
CA ILE A 20 -17.52 1.11 2.05
C ILE A 20 -15.99 1.11 1.96
N ILE A 21 -15.34 0.08 2.49
CA ILE A 21 -13.87 -0.03 2.49
C ILE A 21 -13.33 -0.18 1.07
N ALA A 22 -13.96 -0.99 0.23
CA ALA A 22 -13.60 -1.13 -1.18
C ALA A 22 -13.72 0.22 -1.91
N GLY A 23 -14.75 1.02 -1.64
CA GLY A 23 -14.90 2.38 -2.19
C GLY A 23 -13.77 3.35 -1.79
N LEU A 24 -13.00 3.02 -0.75
CA LEU A 24 -11.86 3.77 -0.26
C LEU A 24 -10.51 3.20 -0.71
N LEU A 25 -10.43 2.15 -1.52
CA LEU A 25 -9.14 1.60 -1.95
C LEU A 25 -8.95 1.76 -3.47
N PRO A 26 -7.71 1.82 -3.97
CA PRO A 26 -7.46 1.79 -5.41
C PRO A 26 -8.04 0.51 -6.04
N PRO A 27 -8.65 0.56 -7.24
CA PRO A 27 -9.34 -0.59 -7.83
C PRO A 27 -8.51 -1.87 -7.91
N GLN A 28 -7.24 -1.74 -8.30
CA GLN A 28 -6.34 -2.89 -8.41
C GLN A 28 -5.98 -3.50 -7.05
N VAL A 29 -5.91 -2.67 -6.00
CA VAL A 29 -5.71 -3.15 -4.63
C VAL A 29 -6.94 -3.96 -4.18
N ILE A 30 -8.15 -3.48 -4.48
CA ILE A 30 -9.39 -4.21 -4.19
C ILE A 30 -9.39 -5.57 -4.89
N CYS A 31 -9.06 -5.61 -6.19
CA CYS A 31 -9.00 -6.85 -6.97
C CYS A 31 -8.02 -7.84 -6.32
N THR A 32 -6.78 -7.41 -6.05
CA THR A 32 -5.77 -8.27 -5.42
C THR A 32 -6.20 -8.78 -4.04
N LEU A 33 -6.75 -7.91 -3.18
CA LEU A 33 -7.20 -8.32 -1.85
C LEU A 33 -8.39 -9.29 -1.92
N THR A 34 -9.33 -9.05 -2.83
CA THR A 34 -10.48 -9.93 -3.06
C THR A 34 -10.05 -11.30 -3.57
N GLU A 35 -9.08 -11.34 -4.50
CA GLU A 35 -8.56 -12.59 -5.06
C GLU A 35 -7.82 -13.43 -4.00
N LEU A 36 -7.07 -12.79 -3.11
CA LEU A 36 -6.26 -13.48 -2.10
C LEU A 36 -7.06 -13.90 -0.88
N PHE A 37 -8.01 -13.07 -0.44
CA PHE A 37 -8.65 -13.21 0.87
C PHE A 37 -10.19 -13.21 0.81
N GLY A 38 -10.79 -13.12 -0.39
CA GLY A 38 -12.22 -12.94 -0.52
C GLY A 38 -12.67 -11.64 0.16
N LEU A 39 -13.76 -11.69 0.91
CA LEU A 39 -14.32 -10.53 1.62
C LEU A 39 -13.81 -10.41 3.07
N ASP A 40 -12.73 -11.10 3.43
CA ASP A 40 -12.16 -11.06 4.79
C ASP A 40 -11.45 -9.72 5.06
N LEU A 41 -12.20 -8.79 5.64
CA LEU A 41 -11.73 -7.44 5.95
C LEU A 41 -10.61 -7.39 7.00
N GLN A 42 -10.46 -8.43 7.83
CA GLN A 42 -9.36 -8.49 8.78
C GLN A 42 -8.04 -8.79 8.06
N GLN A 43 -8.06 -9.74 7.13
CA GLN A 43 -6.90 -10.04 6.28
C GLN A 43 -6.56 -8.86 5.36
N TRP A 44 -7.57 -8.17 4.82
CA TRP A 44 -7.37 -6.95 4.04
C TRP A 44 -6.64 -5.89 4.86
N ARG A 45 -7.14 -5.59 6.06
CA ARG A 45 -6.52 -4.65 6.98
C ARG A 45 -5.07 -5.03 7.26
N PHE A 46 -4.83 -6.27 7.66
CA PHE A 46 -3.49 -6.75 8.02
C PHE A 46 -2.48 -6.54 6.89
N ILE A 47 -2.83 -6.92 5.67
CA ILE A 47 -1.94 -6.77 4.51
C ILE A 47 -1.73 -5.32 4.11
N VAL A 48 -2.77 -4.49 4.20
CA VAL A 48 -2.69 -3.06 3.91
C VAL A 48 -1.83 -2.32 4.94
N ASP A 49 -1.96 -2.65 6.23
CA ASP A 49 -1.14 -2.11 7.31
C ASP A 49 0.33 -2.53 7.12
N LEU A 50 0.59 -3.83 6.87
CA LEU A 50 1.93 -4.35 6.61
C LEU A 50 2.61 -3.67 5.41
N PHE A 51 1.86 -3.48 4.31
CA PHE A 51 2.35 -2.77 3.14
C PHE A 51 2.72 -1.32 3.49
N THR A 52 1.87 -0.63 4.25
CA THR A 52 2.08 0.78 4.62
C THR A 52 3.33 0.94 5.47
N GLU A 53 3.52 0.07 6.47
CA GLU A 53 4.71 0.04 7.32
C GLU A 53 5.98 -0.25 6.50
N THR A 54 5.90 -1.23 5.59
CA THR A 54 7.04 -1.60 4.73
C THR A 54 7.45 -0.46 3.81
N VAL A 55 6.48 0.18 3.15
CA VAL A 55 6.73 1.31 2.25
C VAL A 55 7.27 2.52 3.01
N GLU A 56 6.77 2.80 4.22
CA GLU A 56 7.28 3.90 5.05
C GLU A 56 8.77 3.69 5.39
N GLN A 57 9.14 2.48 5.80
CA GLN A 57 10.53 2.14 6.09
C GLN A 57 11.41 2.25 4.84
N ASP A 58 10.94 1.77 3.69
CA ASP A 58 11.70 1.86 2.44
C ASP A 58 11.80 3.28 1.89
N LEU A 59 10.80 4.13 2.11
CA LEU A 59 10.87 5.56 1.79
C LEU A 59 11.92 6.27 2.64
N ALA A 60 12.01 5.94 3.93
CA ALA A 60 13.06 6.48 4.80
C ALA A 60 14.45 6.04 4.32
N ASN A 61 14.60 4.76 3.95
CA ASN A 61 15.84 4.23 3.38
C ASN A 61 16.21 4.93 2.07
N LEU A 62 15.22 5.15 1.20
CA LEU A 62 15.40 5.83 -0.08
C LEU A 62 15.80 7.30 0.10
N ASP A 63 15.17 8.05 1.00
CA ASP A 63 15.56 9.43 1.28
C ASP A 63 17.01 9.50 1.78
N GLN A 64 17.39 8.60 2.69
CA GLN A 64 18.75 8.54 3.20
C GLN A 64 19.75 8.21 2.08
N ALA A 65 19.43 7.25 1.21
CA ALA A 65 20.26 6.89 0.07
C ALA A 65 20.42 8.05 -0.92
N LEU A 66 19.33 8.81 -1.18
CA LEU A 66 19.36 10.02 -2.00
C LEU A 66 20.25 11.09 -1.37
N ARG A 67 20.18 11.32 -0.05
CA ARG A 67 21.06 12.28 0.63
C ARG A 67 22.54 11.91 0.54
N ASN A 68 22.83 10.60 0.59
CA ASN A 68 24.20 10.08 0.52
C ASN A 68 24.73 9.97 -0.92
N GLY A 69 23.87 10.01 -1.93
CA GLY A 69 24.24 9.87 -3.34
C GLY A 69 24.77 8.48 -3.71
N VAL A 70 24.26 7.42 -3.06
CA VAL A 70 24.73 6.04 -3.27
C VAL A 70 23.74 5.30 -4.18
N ASP A 71 24.03 5.24 -5.48
CA ASP A 71 23.14 4.65 -6.50
C ASP A 71 22.68 3.24 -6.16
N ALA A 72 23.57 2.37 -5.66
CA ALA A 72 23.21 0.99 -5.28
C ALA A 72 22.10 0.95 -4.21
N GLN A 73 22.15 1.83 -3.21
CA GLN A 73 21.15 1.90 -2.14
C GLN A 73 19.84 2.51 -2.65
N ILE A 74 19.92 3.50 -3.55
CA ILE A 74 18.74 4.11 -4.19
C ILE A 74 17.99 3.05 -5.01
N ILE A 75 18.73 2.27 -5.81
CA ILE A 75 18.17 1.19 -6.63
C ILE A 75 17.52 0.14 -5.74
N GLU A 76 18.22 -0.32 -4.70
CA GLU A 76 17.72 -1.37 -3.81
C GLU A 76 16.44 -0.96 -3.09
N ALA A 77 16.41 0.24 -2.49
CA ALA A 77 15.22 0.75 -1.81
C ALA A 77 14.06 0.97 -2.78
N SER A 78 14.31 1.56 -3.95
CA SER A 78 13.28 1.73 -4.98
C SER A 78 12.72 0.38 -5.44
N HIS A 79 13.59 -0.62 -5.64
CA HIS A 79 13.20 -1.96 -6.08
C HIS A 79 12.29 -2.67 -5.07
N ARG A 80 12.56 -2.52 -3.76
CA ARG A 80 11.69 -3.08 -2.71
C ARG A 80 10.30 -2.43 -2.72
N ILE A 81 10.21 -1.10 -2.87
CA ILE A 81 8.92 -0.39 -3.01
C ILE A 81 8.17 -0.87 -4.25
N VAL A 82 8.86 -1.07 -5.38
CA VAL A 82 8.25 -1.62 -6.60
C VAL A 82 7.69 -3.02 -6.34
N GLY A 83 8.45 -3.87 -5.67
CA GLY A 83 8.05 -5.24 -5.33
C GLY A 83 6.79 -5.28 -4.46
N SER A 84 6.81 -4.58 -3.32
CA SER A 84 5.67 -4.54 -2.40
C SER A 84 4.44 -3.91 -3.04
N SER A 85 4.60 -2.83 -3.83
CA SER A 85 3.49 -2.17 -4.51
C SER A 85 2.83 -3.07 -5.55
N ARG A 86 3.62 -3.87 -6.27
CA ARG A 86 3.08 -4.86 -7.21
C ARG A 86 2.35 -5.99 -6.51
N MET A 87 2.87 -6.46 -5.39
CA MET A 87 2.22 -7.50 -4.60
C MET A 87 0.86 -7.07 -4.06
N LEU A 88 0.71 -5.81 -3.65
CA LEU A 88 -0.59 -5.26 -3.22
C LEU A 88 -1.49 -4.81 -4.39
N GLY A 89 -0.94 -4.65 -5.59
CA GLY A 89 -1.67 -4.08 -6.74
C GLY A 89 -1.69 -2.54 -6.79
N HIS A 90 -0.86 -1.85 -5.99
CA HIS A 90 -0.81 -0.39 -5.94
C HIS A 90 0.06 0.21 -7.06
N VAL A 91 -0.44 0.16 -8.31
CA VAL A 91 0.29 0.55 -9.54
C VAL A 91 0.98 1.92 -9.45
N ALA A 92 0.29 2.97 -8.98
CA ALA A 92 0.83 4.33 -8.98
C ALA A 92 2.11 4.49 -8.13
N ILE A 93 2.16 3.90 -6.93
CA ILE A 93 3.35 3.91 -6.06
C ILE A 93 4.47 3.09 -6.72
N GLY A 94 4.14 1.91 -7.27
CA GLY A 94 5.10 1.08 -7.98
C GLY A 94 5.74 1.78 -9.18
N ASP A 95 4.95 2.48 -9.99
CA ASP A 95 5.45 3.20 -11.16
C ASP A 95 6.33 4.39 -10.77
N ALA A 96 5.95 5.14 -9.74
CA ALA A 96 6.74 6.24 -9.22
C ALA A 96 8.09 5.76 -8.65
N ALA A 97 8.11 4.66 -7.90
CA ALA A 97 9.35 4.06 -7.41
C ALA A 97 10.22 3.53 -8.56
N ARG A 98 9.60 2.91 -9.58
CA ARG A 98 10.30 2.43 -10.77
C ARG A 98 10.89 3.56 -11.61
N ALA A 99 10.32 4.77 -11.57
CA ALA A 99 10.92 5.94 -12.22
C ALA A 99 12.27 6.31 -11.56
N ILE A 100 12.31 6.35 -10.22
CA ILE A 100 13.53 6.60 -9.45
C ILE A 100 14.58 5.52 -9.71
N GLU A 101 14.17 4.24 -9.67
CA GLU A 101 15.05 3.10 -9.95
C GLU A 101 15.72 3.22 -11.33
N ARG A 102 14.94 3.58 -12.37
CA ARG A 102 15.44 3.76 -13.73
C ARG A 102 16.42 4.93 -13.87
N ILE A 103 16.12 6.06 -13.23
CA ILE A 103 17.02 7.20 -13.23
C ILE A 103 18.32 6.81 -12.53
N ALA A 104 18.25 6.15 -11.37
CA ALA A 104 19.43 5.69 -10.61
C ALA A 104 20.31 4.70 -11.41
N GLN A 105 19.69 3.87 -12.26
CA GLN A 105 20.39 2.94 -13.15
C GLN A 105 20.98 3.60 -14.41
N SER A 106 20.61 4.84 -14.73
CA SER A 106 21.09 5.50 -15.94
C SER A 106 22.57 5.89 -15.82
N VAL A 107 23.26 5.95 -16.97
CA VAL A 107 24.66 6.36 -17.02
C VAL A 107 24.78 7.86 -16.80
N GLY A 108 25.68 8.28 -15.90
CA GLY A 108 26.03 9.68 -15.70
C GLY A 108 26.35 10.01 -14.24
N PRO A 109 26.99 11.16 -13.98
CA PRO A 109 27.24 11.62 -12.62
C PRO A 109 25.95 11.77 -11.81
N TYR A 110 25.99 11.42 -10.52
CA TYR A 110 24.83 11.52 -9.63
C TYR A 110 24.22 12.93 -9.61
N HIS A 111 25.05 13.97 -9.54
CA HIS A 111 24.60 15.35 -9.37
C HIS A 111 23.72 15.87 -10.52
N GLU A 112 23.90 15.34 -11.73
CA GLU A 112 23.09 15.70 -12.91
C GLU A 112 21.67 15.10 -12.83
N ARG A 113 21.54 13.94 -12.16
CA ARG A 113 20.29 13.18 -12.03
C ARG A 113 19.57 13.42 -10.71
N ALA A 114 20.28 13.95 -9.70
CA ALA A 114 19.80 14.10 -8.33
C ALA A 114 18.51 14.92 -8.22
N ALA A 115 18.41 16.02 -8.98
CA ALA A 115 17.23 16.87 -8.97
C ALA A 115 15.98 16.13 -9.48
N GLU A 116 16.13 15.35 -10.55
CA GLU A 116 15.06 14.54 -11.12
C GLU A 116 14.64 13.42 -10.16
N MET A 117 15.62 12.71 -9.57
CA MET A 117 15.32 11.68 -8.56
C MET A 117 14.61 12.27 -7.34
N ARG A 118 14.97 13.48 -6.90
CA ARG A 118 14.34 14.15 -5.75
C ARG A 118 12.91 14.58 -6.07
N LEU A 119 12.64 15.05 -7.28
CA LEU A 119 11.28 15.36 -7.74
C LEU A 119 10.40 14.09 -7.74
N ASN A 120 10.90 13.00 -8.32
CA ASN A 120 10.19 11.72 -8.34
C ASN A 120 9.98 11.16 -6.93
N PHE A 121 10.97 11.29 -6.04
CA PHE A 121 10.83 10.91 -4.63
C PHE A 121 9.73 11.70 -3.92
N THR A 122 9.64 13.01 -4.15
CA THR A 122 8.59 13.85 -3.56
C THR A 122 7.20 13.39 -4.03
N HIS A 123 7.06 13.05 -5.32
CA HIS A 123 5.82 12.50 -5.85
C HIS A 123 5.47 11.14 -5.25
N LEU A 124 6.43 10.22 -5.18
CA LEU A 124 6.28 8.90 -4.56
C LEU A 124 5.84 9.02 -3.10
N TYR A 125 6.50 9.88 -2.32
CA TYR A 125 6.17 10.12 -0.91
C TYR A 125 4.74 10.64 -0.75
N ALA A 126 4.32 11.59 -1.60
CA ALA A 126 2.96 12.11 -1.57
C ALA A 126 1.90 11.05 -1.88
N LEU A 127 2.18 10.13 -2.82
CA LEU A 127 1.27 9.00 -3.11
C LEU A 127 1.15 8.05 -1.92
N ALA A 128 2.28 7.68 -1.30
CA ALA A 128 2.29 6.79 -0.14
C ALA A 128 1.58 7.43 1.07
N ASP A 129 1.82 8.71 1.32
CA ASP A 129 1.14 9.43 2.41
C ASP A 129 -0.37 9.57 2.14
N ALA A 130 -0.77 9.87 0.90
CA ALA A 130 -2.18 9.93 0.53
C ALA A 130 -2.87 8.57 0.75
N PHE A 131 -2.22 7.47 0.37
CA PHE A 131 -2.74 6.13 0.60
C PHE A 131 -2.85 5.80 2.11
N ARG A 132 -1.81 6.10 2.89
CA ARG A 132 -1.83 5.97 4.36
C ARG A 132 -2.99 6.76 5.00
N GLN A 133 -3.19 8.00 4.58
CA GLN A 133 -4.31 8.82 5.04
C GLN A 133 -5.68 8.28 4.61
N GLN A 134 -5.74 7.57 3.50
CA GLN A 134 -6.97 6.93 3.03
C GLN A 134 -7.30 5.71 3.88
N ILE A 135 -6.30 4.88 4.19
CA ILE A 135 -6.43 3.71 5.08
C ILE A 135 -6.83 4.13 6.49
N SER A 136 -6.28 5.22 7.03
CA SER A 136 -6.64 5.68 8.38
C SER A 136 -8.08 6.15 8.51
N ARG A 137 -8.78 6.39 7.38
CA ARG A 137 -10.23 6.69 7.34
C ARG A 137 -11.09 5.45 7.20
N CYS A 138 -10.51 4.28 6.89
CA CYS A 138 -11.27 3.04 6.81
C CYS A 138 -11.71 2.64 8.23
N ALA A 139 -13.01 2.56 8.44
CA ALA A 139 -13.59 1.97 9.64
C ALA A 139 -13.53 0.43 9.51
N TRP A 140 -12.32 -0.12 9.66
CA TRP A 140 -12.12 -1.56 9.68
C TRP A 140 -12.96 -2.18 10.79
N PRO A 141 -13.66 -3.29 10.54
CA PRO A 141 -14.39 -3.97 11.61
C PRO A 141 -13.40 -4.35 12.71
N ASP A 142 -13.72 -4.01 13.95
CA ASP A 142 -12.97 -4.48 15.10
C ASP A 142 -12.90 -6.01 15.03
N SER A 143 -11.76 -6.59 15.43
CA SER A 143 -11.74 -8.02 15.64
C SER A 143 -12.82 -8.32 16.67
N ALA A 144 -13.89 -9.00 16.22
CA ALA A 144 -14.87 -9.54 17.13
C ALA A 144 -14.06 -10.31 18.17
N THR A 145 -13.99 -9.78 19.38
CA THR A 145 -13.38 -10.44 20.52
C THR A 145 -14.11 -11.77 20.63
N ALA A 146 -13.45 -12.83 20.18
CA ALA A 146 -13.87 -14.19 20.46
C ALA A 146 -13.77 -14.35 21.98
N GLY A 147 -14.89 -14.09 22.66
CA GLY A 147 -15.14 -14.51 24.03
C GLY A 147 -15.53 -15.98 24.07
#